data_AF-A0A7K9HRG9-F1
#
_entry.id   AF-A0A7K9HRG9-F1
#
_cell.length_a   1.000
_cell.length_b   1.000
_cell.length_c   1.000
_cell.angle_alpha   90.00
_cell.angle_beta   90.00
_cell.angle_gamma   90.00
#
_symmetry.space_group_name_H-M   'P 1'
#
loop_
_entity.id
_entity.type
_entity.pdbx_description
1 polymer ?
#
loop_
_entity_poly.entity_id
_entity_poly.type
_entity_poly.pdbx_seq_one_letter_code
_entity_poly.pdbx_strand_id
1 'polypeptide(L)'
;KGDTCIICFEAVEERTSYSTLVCPACRNAWFHSHGAAQHRQGPSHMLLMFVLKGLATSAGFGCFKCPQCRDDGAFLVEMHLLGIDIPRRSPSWESRGAYAALSERHSLCDATRCLCPQGRQYREGEG
;
A
#
# COMPACT_ATOMS: atom_id res chain seq x y z
N LYS A 1 -19.31 -10.12 3.35
CA LYS A 1 -20.10 -9.01 3.96
C LYS A 1 -19.06 -8.09 4.58
N GLY A 2 -19.05 -6.80 4.22
CA GLY A 2 -17.99 -5.87 4.58
C GLY A 2 -18.37 -5.06 5.81
N ASP A 3 -18.06 -5.60 6.97
CA ASP A 3 -18.37 -5.05 8.29
C ASP A 3 -17.11 -4.72 9.10
N THR A 4 -15.92 -4.91 8.54
CA THR A 4 -14.64 -4.62 9.19
C THR A 4 -13.76 -3.68 8.37
N CYS A 5 -13.11 -2.71 9.03
CA CYS A 5 -12.13 -1.85 8.42
C CYS A 5 -10.88 -2.65 8.03
N ILE A 6 -10.41 -2.52 6.78
CA ILE A 6 -9.24 -3.28 6.31
C ILE A 6 -7.89 -2.76 6.84
N ILE A 7 -7.88 -1.68 7.61
CA ILE A 7 -6.67 -1.08 8.18
C ILE A 7 -6.53 -1.41 9.67
N CYS A 8 -7.57 -1.15 10.47
CA CYS A 8 -7.54 -1.42 11.91
C CYS A 8 -8.26 -2.72 12.32
N PHE A 9 -8.92 -3.42 11.39
CA PHE A 9 -9.68 -4.65 11.63
C PHE A 9 -10.87 -4.52 12.59
N GLU A 10 -11.23 -3.30 12.96
CA GLU A 10 -12.40 -3.01 13.80
C GLU A 10 -13.69 -2.95 12.98
N ALA A 11 -14.83 -3.14 13.65
CA ALA A 11 -16.14 -3.09 13.01
C ALA A 11 -16.45 -1.68 12.48
N VAL A 12 -16.86 -1.59 11.21
CA VAL A 12 -17.39 -0.37 10.60
C VAL A 12 -18.92 -0.34 10.72
N GLU A 13 -19.51 0.85 10.76
CA GLU A 13 -20.97 0.97 10.74
C GLU A 13 -21.51 0.35 9.44
N GLU A 14 -22.46 -0.59 9.58
CA GLU A 14 -23.05 -1.37 8.47
C GLU A 14 -23.77 -0.50 7.41
N ARG A 15 -24.09 0.76 7.74
CA ARG A 15 -24.69 1.70 6.81
C ARG A 15 -23.60 2.55 6.16
N THR A 16 -23.70 2.73 4.85
CA THR A 16 -22.99 3.78 4.12
C THR A 16 -23.44 5.14 4.66
N SER A 17 -22.75 5.62 5.69
CA SER A 17 -22.95 6.89 6.36
C SER A 17 -21.74 7.80 6.12
N TYR A 18 -21.80 9.05 6.55
CA TYR A 18 -20.64 9.95 6.57
C TYR A 18 -19.45 9.40 7.40
N SER A 19 -19.64 8.30 8.15
CA SER A 19 -18.66 7.58 8.98
C SER A 19 -18.04 6.33 8.35
N THR A 20 -18.52 5.86 7.19
CA THR A 20 -18.00 4.63 6.56
C THR A 20 -17.69 4.86 5.09
N LEU A 21 -16.46 4.52 4.71
CA LEU A 21 -15.95 4.61 3.35
C LEU A 21 -15.82 3.23 2.76
N VAL A 22 -16.19 3.12 1.48
CA VAL A 22 -16.07 1.88 0.74
C VAL A 22 -15.37 2.19 -0.57
N CYS A 23 -14.39 1.36 -0.95
CA CYS A 23 -13.76 1.50 -2.26
C CYS A 23 -14.84 1.39 -3.35
N PRO A 24 -15.02 2.42 -4.19
CA PRO A 24 -16.10 2.45 -5.18
C PRO A 24 -15.94 1.36 -6.25
N ALA A 25 -14.71 0.92 -6.53
CA ALA A 25 -14.41 -0.11 -7.52
C ALA A 25 -14.81 -1.51 -7.06
N CYS A 26 -14.35 -1.95 -5.88
CA CYS A 26 -14.57 -3.33 -5.43
C CYS A 26 -15.71 -3.51 -4.45
N ARG A 27 -16.18 -2.44 -3.81
CA ARG A 27 -17.23 -2.46 -2.77
C ARG A 27 -16.92 -3.37 -1.57
N ASN A 28 -15.66 -3.82 -1.46
CA ASN A 28 -15.24 -4.84 -0.50
C ASN A 28 -14.10 -4.35 0.41
N ALA A 29 -13.49 -3.19 0.12
CA ALA A 29 -12.56 -2.52 1.02
C ALA A 29 -13.31 -1.43 1.78
N TRP A 30 -13.40 -1.60 3.10
CA TRP A 30 -14.13 -0.72 4.00
C TRP A 30 -13.15 0.02 4.92
N PHE A 31 -13.42 1.30 5.16
CA PHE A 31 -12.60 2.19 5.98
C PHE A 31 -13.50 3.06 6.87
N HIS A 32 -12.99 3.50 8.02
CA HIS A 32 -13.69 4.54 8.78
C HIS A 32 -13.52 5.91 8.11
N SER A 33 -14.59 6.70 8.06
CA SER A 33 -14.63 8.06 7.51
C SER A 33 -14.70 9.10 8.61
N HIS A 34 -14.18 10.31 8.35
CA HIS A 34 -14.03 11.38 9.34
C HIS A 34 -15.37 12.00 9.83
N GLY A 35 -16.52 11.63 9.26
CA GLY A 35 -17.76 12.40 9.34
C GLY A 35 -18.79 12.03 10.40
N ALA A 36 -18.47 11.33 11.50
CA ALA A 36 -19.41 11.19 12.61
C ALA A 36 -18.74 11.42 13.96
N ALA A 37 -18.88 12.65 14.47
CA ALA A 37 -18.55 13.05 15.84
C ALA A 37 -19.40 12.34 16.93
N GLN A 38 -19.98 11.17 16.64
CA GLN A 38 -20.91 10.48 17.54
C GLN A 38 -20.38 9.13 18.08
N HIS A 39 -19.30 8.58 17.54
CA HIS A 39 -18.66 7.44 18.18
C HIS A 39 -17.69 7.89 19.27
N ARG A 40 -18.20 7.88 20.50
CA ARG A 40 -17.40 7.89 21.72
C ARG A 40 -16.33 6.79 21.64
N GLN A 41 -15.08 7.22 21.78
CA GLN A 41 -13.96 6.56 22.45
C GLN A 41 -13.12 5.54 21.66
N GLY A 42 -12.08 6.06 20.99
CA GLY A 42 -10.84 5.32 20.75
C GLY A 42 -9.80 6.13 19.95
N PRO A 43 -8.49 6.03 20.23
CA PRO A 43 -7.42 6.65 19.43
C PRO A 43 -7.37 6.17 17.97
N SER A 44 -8.10 5.10 17.64
CA SER A 44 -8.10 4.40 16.35
C SER A 44 -8.62 5.23 15.16
N HIS A 45 -9.51 6.19 15.36
CA HIS A 45 -10.09 6.98 14.26
C HIS A 45 -9.17 8.10 13.75
N MET A 46 -8.56 8.84 14.67
CA MET A 46 -7.49 9.80 14.33
C MET A 46 -6.29 9.08 13.71
N LEU A 47 -6.00 7.86 14.20
CA LEU A 47 -4.95 7.00 13.67
C LEU A 47 -5.23 6.59 12.22
N LEU A 48 -6.47 6.29 11.83
CA LEU A 48 -6.77 5.87 10.46
C LEU A 48 -6.47 6.95 9.41
N MET A 49 -6.92 8.18 9.64
CA MET A 49 -6.62 9.30 8.73
C MET A 49 -5.13 9.60 8.68
N PHE A 50 -4.44 9.51 9.83
CA PHE A 50 -3.00 9.63 9.88
C PHE A 50 -2.30 8.54 9.07
N VAL A 51 -2.74 7.28 9.19
CA VAL A 51 -2.20 6.14 8.44
C VAL A 51 -2.43 6.30 6.95
N LEU A 52 -3.66 6.64 6.51
CA LEU A 52 -3.96 6.81 5.09
C LEU A 52 -3.18 7.96 4.46
N LYS A 53 -3.05 9.10 5.16
CA LYS A 53 -2.20 10.22 4.71
C LYS A 53 -0.72 9.85 4.69
N GLY A 54 -0.27 9.09 5.68
CA GLY A 54 1.10 8.55 5.72
C GLY A 54 1.38 7.63 4.53
N LEU A 55 0.46 6.71 4.24
CA LEU A 55 0.55 5.81 3.08
C LEU A 55 0.51 6.58 1.76
N ALA A 56 -0.41 7.54 1.60
CA ALA A 56 -0.48 8.41 0.42
C ALA A 56 0.83 9.19 0.22
N THR A 57 1.36 9.77 1.29
CA THR A 57 2.61 10.52 1.26
C THR A 57 3.79 9.62 0.90
N SER A 58 3.86 8.42 1.51
CA SER A 58 4.95 7.46 1.29
C SER A 58 4.89 6.83 -0.10
N ALA A 59 3.72 6.39 -0.55
CA ALA A 59 3.54 5.71 -1.83
C ALA A 59 3.56 6.67 -3.03
N GLY A 60 3.05 7.89 -2.86
CA GLY A 60 2.86 8.82 -3.97
C GLY A 60 1.81 8.35 -4.99
N PHE A 61 1.57 9.19 -5.99
CA PHE A 61 0.48 9.03 -6.94
C PHE A 61 0.51 7.70 -7.72
N GLY A 62 1.70 7.21 -8.11
CA GLY A 62 1.81 5.99 -8.93
C GLY A 62 1.57 4.67 -8.18
N CYS A 63 1.69 4.69 -6.85
CA CYS A 63 1.65 3.46 -6.04
C CYS A 63 0.59 3.48 -4.93
N PHE A 64 -0.13 4.58 -4.74
CA PHE A 64 -1.24 4.63 -3.80
C PHE A 64 -2.51 4.09 -4.45
N LYS A 65 -2.89 2.86 -4.07
CA LYS A 65 -4.01 2.11 -4.67
C LYS A 65 -4.87 1.47 -3.58
N CYS A 66 -6.07 1.05 -3.95
CA CYS A 66 -6.91 0.25 -3.06
C CYS A 66 -6.15 -1.01 -2.62
N PRO A 67 -5.98 -1.26 -1.30
CA PRO A 67 -5.23 -2.42 -0.81
C PRO A 67 -5.85 -3.78 -1.19
N GLN A 68 -7.15 -3.81 -1.53
CA GLN A 68 -7.84 -5.03 -1.93
C GLN A 68 -7.82 -5.26 -3.44
N CYS A 69 -8.36 -4.32 -4.22
CA CYS A 69 -8.52 -4.51 -5.67
C CYS A 69 -7.46 -3.83 -6.52
N ARG A 70 -6.53 -3.07 -5.91
CA ARG A 70 -5.50 -2.29 -6.61
C ARG A 70 -6.03 -1.24 -7.58
N ASP A 71 -7.30 -0.87 -7.49
CA ASP A 71 -7.84 0.28 -8.20
C ASP A 71 -7.11 1.56 -7.77
N ASP A 72 -6.72 2.36 -8.75
CA ASP A 72 -6.11 3.68 -8.57
C ASP A 72 -6.95 4.80 -9.19
N GLY A 73 -7.96 4.51 -10.01
CA GLY A 73 -8.81 5.57 -10.56
C GLY A 73 -9.81 6.08 -9.53
N ALA A 74 -10.83 5.26 -9.26
CA ALA A 74 -11.95 5.65 -8.42
C ALA A 74 -11.54 5.76 -6.94
N PHE A 75 -10.57 4.95 -6.51
CA PHE A 75 -9.98 5.03 -5.19
C PHE A 75 -9.27 6.38 -4.94
N LEU A 76 -8.43 6.86 -5.88
CA LEU A 76 -7.74 8.15 -5.71
C LEU A 76 -8.72 9.31 -5.63
N VAL A 77 -9.78 9.30 -6.44
CA VAL A 77 -10.83 10.33 -6.39
C VAL A 77 -11.49 10.37 -5.02
N GLU A 78 -11.87 9.22 -4.48
CA GLU A 78 -12.47 9.13 -3.14
C GLU A 78 -11.52 9.64 -2.05
N MET A 79 -10.24 9.27 -2.13
CA MET A 79 -9.22 9.74 -1.17
C MET A 79 -9.04 11.27 -1.24
N HIS A 80 -9.11 11.86 -2.44
CA HIS A 80 -9.08 13.31 -2.60
C HIS A 80 -10.32 14.01 -2.02
N LEU A 81 -11.53 13.45 -2.20
CA LEU A 81 -12.77 13.99 -1.62
C LEU A 81 -12.72 14.04 -0.08
N LEU A 82 -11.90 13.19 0.53
CA LEU A 82 -11.65 13.14 1.97
C LEU A 82 -10.54 14.10 2.43
N GLY A 83 -9.97 14.90 1.53
CA GLY A 83 -8.87 15.80 1.84
C GLY A 83 -7.53 15.09 2.07
N ILE A 84 -7.34 13.91 1.49
CA ILE A 84 -6.03 13.25 1.42
C ILE A 84 -5.39 13.69 0.11
N ASP A 85 -4.41 14.59 0.23
CA ASP A 85 -3.59 14.97 -0.91
C ASP A 85 -2.47 13.96 -1.14
N ILE A 86 -2.20 13.65 -2.41
CA ILE A 86 -1.33 12.55 -2.81
C ILE A 86 -0.22 13.13 -3.70
N PRO A 87 1.02 13.19 -3.22
CA PRO A 87 2.09 13.87 -3.94
C PRO A 87 2.44 13.13 -5.24
N ARG A 88 2.67 13.92 -6.30
CA ARG A 88 3.23 13.43 -7.57
C ARG A 88 4.75 13.23 -7.43
N ARG A 89 5.14 12.16 -6.73
CA ARG A 89 6.53 11.73 -6.57
C ARG A 89 6.63 10.20 -6.60
N SER A 90 7.83 9.69 -6.88
CA SER A 90 8.14 8.28 -6.65
C SER A 90 7.93 7.92 -5.18
N PRO A 91 7.56 6.67 -4.89
CA PRO A 91 7.44 6.20 -3.52
C PRO A 91 8.71 6.44 -2.71
N SER A 92 8.56 6.72 -1.42
CA SER A 92 9.68 6.96 -0.51
C SER A 92 10.58 5.74 -0.37
N TRP A 93 10.06 4.53 -0.59
CA TRP A 93 10.84 3.31 -0.60
C TRP A 93 11.75 3.17 -1.83
N GLU A 94 11.54 3.94 -2.89
CA GLU A 94 12.48 4.03 -4.00
C GLU A 94 13.61 5.04 -3.73
N SER A 95 13.54 5.76 -2.60
CA SER A 95 14.57 6.74 -2.23
C SER A 95 15.89 6.07 -1.87
N ARG A 96 17.00 6.64 -2.38
CA ARG A 96 18.38 6.33 -1.97
C ARG A 96 18.75 4.85 -2.01
N GLY A 97 18.27 4.10 -3.00
CA GLY A 97 18.68 2.72 -3.19
C GLY A 97 18.27 1.79 -2.06
N ALA A 98 17.13 2.04 -1.40
CA ALA A 98 16.63 1.16 -0.34
C ALA A 98 16.48 -0.31 -0.77
N TYR A 99 16.36 -0.56 -2.08
CA TYR A 99 16.34 -1.89 -2.68
C TYR A 99 17.55 -2.21 -3.56
N ALA A 100 18.63 -1.41 -3.52
CA ALA A 100 19.84 -1.68 -4.28
C ALA A 100 20.43 -3.06 -3.95
N ALA A 101 20.38 -3.45 -2.66
CA ALA A 101 20.79 -4.78 -2.21
C ALA A 101 19.87 -5.91 -2.72
N LEU A 102 18.58 -5.65 -2.99
CA LEU A 102 17.69 -6.64 -3.61
C LEU A 102 17.95 -6.80 -5.11
N SER A 103 18.52 -5.76 -5.75
CA SER A 103 18.92 -5.81 -7.15
C SER A 103 20.26 -6.52 -7.36
N GLU A 104 20.99 -6.82 -6.27
CA GLU A 104 22.24 -7.56 -6.33
C GLU A 104 21.93 -9.03 -6.62
N ARG A 105 22.04 -9.41 -7.90
CA ARG A 105 21.96 -10.82 -8.27
C ARG A 105 23.14 -11.54 -7.64
N HIS A 106 22.85 -12.71 -7.07
CA HIS A 106 23.87 -13.66 -6.65
C HIS A 106 24.91 -13.84 -7.76
N SER A 107 26.16 -13.57 -7.44
CA SER A 107 27.26 -13.42 -8.41
C SER A 107 28.16 -14.65 -8.48
N LEU A 108 27.90 -15.66 -7.64
CA LEU A 108 28.70 -16.86 -7.51
C LEU A 108 27.85 -18.13 -7.66
N CYS A 109 28.49 -19.28 -7.58
CA CYS A 109 27.82 -20.56 -7.51
C CYS A 109 28.06 -21.13 -6.12
N ASP A 110 26.98 -21.35 -5.37
CA ASP A 110 27.01 -21.86 -4.00
C ASP A 110 27.19 -23.39 -3.91
N ALA A 111 27.22 -24.10 -5.04
CA ALA A 111 27.38 -25.56 -5.05
C ALA A 111 28.73 -25.97 -4.44
N THR A 112 28.75 -26.97 -3.56
CA THR A 112 29.98 -27.45 -2.91
C THR A 112 31.07 -27.76 -3.95
N ARG A 113 30.70 -28.39 -5.07
CA ARG A 113 31.56 -28.57 -6.25
C ARG A 113 30.92 -27.90 -7.47
N CYS A 114 31.49 -26.79 -7.94
CA CYS A 114 31.07 -26.15 -9.17
C CYS A 114 31.53 -26.95 -10.38
N LEU A 115 30.63 -27.19 -11.34
CA LEU A 115 30.91 -27.91 -12.58
C LEU A 115 31.08 -26.98 -13.79
N CYS A 116 30.94 -25.66 -13.60
CA CYS A 116 31.08 -24.69 -14.68
C CYS A 116 32.56 -24.60 -15.11
N PRO A 117 32.90 -24.91 -16.37
CA PRO A 117 34.28 -24.80 -16.87
C PRO A 117 34.86 -23.38 -16.78
N GLN A 118 33.99 -22.37 -16.89
CA GLN A 118 34.32 -20.95 -16.86
C GLN A 118 34.40 -20.40 -15.41
N GLY A 119 34.17 -21.25 -14.41
CA GLY A 119 34.28 -20.91 -13.00
C GLY A 119 32.97 -20.41 -12.37
N ARG A 120 33.01 -20.19 -11.05
CA ARG A 120 31.83 -19.89 -10.22
C ARG A 120 31.18 -18.54 -10.51
N GLN A 121 31.92 -17.62 -11.11
CA GLN A 121 31.47 -16.25 -11.45
C GLN A 121 30.86 -16.16 -12.85
N TYR A 122 30.90 -17.25 -13.62
CA TYR A 122 30.45 -17.23 -15.00
C TYR A 122 28.94 -17.01 -15.09
N ARG A 123 28.55 -16.15 -16.04
CA ARG A 123 27.16 -15.81 -16.36
C ARG A 123 27.01 -15.95 -17.87
N GLU A 124 26.00 -16.68 -18.31
CA GLU A 124 25.63 -16.68 -19.72
C GLU A 124 25.05 -15.30 -20.08
N GLY A 125 25.43 -14.75 -21.24
CA GLY A 125 25.03 -13.41 -21.67
C GLY A 125 23.51 -13.29 -21.78
N GLU A 126 22.97 -12.15 -21.34
CA GLU A 126 21.53 -11.87 -21.32
C GLU A 126 20.92 -11.99 -22.73
N GLY A 127 19.80 -12.74 -22.82
CA GLY A 127 18.87 -12.73 -23.95
C GLY A 127 17.59 -11.98 -23.57
#